data_AF-A0A1F9Q7G9-F1
#
_entry.id   AF-A0A1F9Q7G9-F1
#
_cell.length_a   1.000
_cell.length_b   1.000
_cell.length_c   1.000
_cell.angle_alpha   90.00
_cell.angle_beta   90.00
_cell.angle_gamma   90.00
#
_symmetry.space_group_name_H-M   'P 1'
#
loop_
_entity.id
_entity.type
_entity.pdbx_description
1 polymer ?
#
loop_
_entity_poly.entity_id
_entity_poly.type
_entity_poly.pdbx_seq_one_letter_code
_entity_poly.pdbx_strand_id
1 'polypeptide(L)'
;MMERKSMLLLLAAAVFVLVSVPSVIFNNAIKKYFSFVGQWNVATIKPSRTAVIPSMHARADKSPEAPQPELRFARFTIKIAGAKDVRIAGDFNKWNPDALVLSRKDARTWEAIVPLPPGKYKYLCRIDGQDVLDPLNPDTDMESGRKVSVLTVK
;
A
#
# COMPACT_ATOMS: atom_id res chain seq x y z
N MET A 1 56.94 36.11 38.33
CA MET A 1 56.50 34.89 39.05
C MET A 1 55.13 35.17 39.63
N MET A 2 54.05 34.56 39.11
CA MET A 2 52.72 34.72 39.72
C MET A 2 52.66 33.96 41.04
N GLU A 3 52.13 34.59 42.10
CA GLU A 3 51.96 33.97 43.40
C GLU A 3 51.01 32.77 43.31
N ARG A 4 51.36 31.66 43.99
CA ARG A 4 50.62 30.39 43.98
C ARG A 4 49.16 30.57 44.42
N LYS A 5 48.91 31.54 45.31
CA LYS A 5 47.57 31.91 45.80
C LYS A 5 46.73 32.54 44.69
N SER A 6 47.31 33.44 43.90
CA SER A 6 46.67 34.09 42.75
C SER A 6 46.35 33.09 41.64
N MET A 7 47.23 32.09 41.44
CA MET A 7 47.00 31.00 40.49
C MET A 7 45.85 30.08 40.92
N LEU A 8 45.75 29.75 42.21
CA LEU A 8 44.64 28.96 42.77
C LEU A 8 43.30 29.71 42.70
N LEU A 9 43.29 31.02 42.94
CA LEU A 9 42.09 31.84 42.85
C LEU A 9 41.55 31.94 41.42
N LEU A 10 42.45 32.10 40.43
CA LEU A 10 42.07 32.09 39.01
C LEU A 10 41.52 30.72 38.57
N LEU A 11 42.13 29.63 39.05
CA LEU A 11 41.67 28.28 38.72
C LEU A 11 40.30 27.98 39.33
N ALA A 12 40.06 28.42 40.58
CA ALA A 12 38.75 28.31 41.22
C ALA A 12 37.67 29.13 40.49
N ALA A 13 37.99 30.36 40.06
CA ALA A 13 37.08 31.19 39.29
C ALA A 13 36.72 30.56 37.92
N ALA A 14 37.70 29.96 37.22
CA ALA A 14 37.48 29.27 35.95
C ALA A 14 36.56 28.04 36.10
N VAL A 15 36.73 27.26 37.19
CA VAL A 15 35.85 26.14 37.51
C VAL A 15 34.42 26.62 37.80
N PHE A 16 34.26 27.74 38.52
CA PHE A 16 32.94 28.29 38.82
C PHE A 16 32.19 28.76 37.58
N VAL A 17 32.88 29.36 36.62
CA VAL A 17 32.30 29.75 35.31
C VAL A 17 31.90 28.51 34.50
N LEU A 18 32.73 27.46 34.47
CA LEU A 18 32.42 26.20 33.78
C LEU A 18 31.21 25.46 34.37
N VAL A 19 31.05 25.49 35.69
CA VAL A 19 29.91 24.88 36.39
C VAL A 19 28.65 25.76 36.32
N SER A 20 28.80 27.08 36.07
CA SER A 20 27.69 28.04 35.98
C SER A 20 26.99 28.07 34.62
N VAL A 21 27.65 27.69 33.53
CA VAL A 21 27.10 27.82 32.16
C VAL A 21 26.03 26.79 31.77
N PRO A 22 25.86 25.59 32.39
CA PRO A 22 24.72 24.73 32.06
C PRO A 22 23.37 25.29 32.55
N SER A 23 23.34 26.28 33.43
CA SER A 23 22.12 26.69 34.14
C SER A 23 21.08 27.40 33.25
N VAL A 24 21.50 28.16 32.23
CA VAL A 24 20.57 28.94 31.39
C VAL A 24 19.85 28.07 30.35
N ILE A 25 20.52 27.02 29.85
CA ILE A 25 19.92 26.09 28.87
C ILE A 25 19.04 25.05 29.59
N PHE A 26 19.43 24.60 30.78
CA PHE A 26 18.68 23.60 31.55
C PHE A 26 17.36 24.17 32.12
N ASN A 27 17.35 25.43 32.55
CA ASN A 27 16.13 26.06 33.07
C ASN A 27 15.02 26.17 32.01
N ASN A 28 15.40 26.46 30.75
CA ASN A 28 14.42 26.59 29.68
C ASN A 28 13.88 25.22 29.21
N ALA A 29 14.71 24.18 29.25
CA ALA A 29 14.31 22.81 28.95
C ALA A 29 13.38 22.23 30.03
N ILE A 30 13.69 22.46 31.31
CA ILE A 30 12.85 22.06 32.45
C ILE A 30 11.49 22.74 32.38
N LYS A 31 11.42 24.05 32.11
CA LYS A 31 10.13 24.75 31.98
C LYS A 31 9.27 24.18 30.86
N LYS A 32 9.88 23.82 29.71
CA LYS A 32 9.16 23.16 28.60
C LYS A 32 8.68 21.75 28.95
N TYR A 33 9.50 20.97 29.67
CA TYR A 33 9.11 19.66 30.15
C TYR A 33 7.94 19.74 31.14
N PHE A 34 8.00 20.63 32.14
CA PHE A 34 6.93 20.77 33.12
C PHE A 34 5.66 21.45 32.56
N SER A 35 5.76 22.33 31.56
CA SER A 35 4.56 22.83 30.86
C SER A 35 3.86 21.72 30.08
N PHE A 36 4.63 20.80 29.48
CA PHE A 36 4.08 19.65 28.77
C PHE A 36 3.44 18.63 29.73
N VAL A 37 4.08 18.35 30.88
CA VAL A 37 3.55 17.39 31.87
C VAL A 37 2.37 17.97 32.66
N GLY A 38 2.36 19.28 32.94
CA GLY A 38 1.29 19.94 33.71
C GLY A 38 -0.02 20.16 32.95
N GLN A 39 -0.01 20.13 31.61
CA GLN A 39 -1.22 20.25 30.78
C GLN A 39 -1.89 18.91 30.43
N TRP A 40 -1.43 17.80 31.02
CA TRP A 40 -2.20 16.54 31.05
C TRP A 40 -3.41 16.70 31.99
N ASN A 41 -4.34 17.57 31.62
CA ASN A 41 -5.74 17.34 31.95
C ASN A 41 -6.09 16.06 31.22
N VAL A 42 -6.00 14.93 31.93
CA VAL A 42 -6.61 13.68 31.48
C VAL A 42 -8.00 14.07 31.01
N ALA A 43 -8.24 13.96 29.70
CA ALA A 43 -9.56 14.20 29.15
C ALA A 43 -10.48 13.35 30.01
N THR A 44 -11.33 13.99 30.81
CA THR A 44 -12.28 13.26 31.63
C THR A 44 -13.18 12.62 30.60
N ILE A 45 -12.89 11.36 30.25
CA ILE A 45 -13.72 10.58 29.36
C ILE A 45 -15.00 10.46 30.14
N LYS A 46 -15.95 11.36 29.88
CA LYS A 46 -17.29 11.32 30.44
C LYS A 46 -17.77 9.92 30.07
N PRO A 47 -17.96 9.01 31.04
CA PRO A 47 -18.40 7.67 30.70
C PRO A 47 -19.76 7.87 30.03
N SER A 48 -19.80 7.68 28.72
CA SER A 48 -21.05 7.60 27.98
C SER A 48 -21.70 6.31 28.45
N ARG A 49 -22.40 6.37 29.59
CA ARG A 49 -23.41 5.40 29.96
C ARG A 49 -24.53 5.54 28.94
N THR A 50 -24.29 4.98 27.77
CA THR A 50 -25.34 4.62 26.83
C THR A 50 -26.05 3.43 27.47
N ALA A 51 -26.91 3.70 28.46
CA ALA A 51 -27.77 2.70 29.09
C ALA A 51 -28.86 2.17 28.12
N VAL A 52 -28.88 2.72 26.91
CA VAL A 52 -29.68 2.26 25.79
C VAL A 52 -28.71 1.97 24.66
N ILE A 53 -28.18 0.74 24.61
CA ILE A 53 -27.68 0.22 23.33
C ILE A 53 -28.88 0.37 22.40
N PRO A 54 -28.81 1.19 21.32
CA PRO A 54 -29.93 1.24 20.38
C PRO A 54 -30.17 -0.20 19.98
N SER A 55 -31.41 -0.67 20.11
CA SER A 55 -31.78 -2.00 19.63
C SER A 55 -31.14 -2.10 18.26
N MET A 56 -30.17 -3.02 18.13
CA MET A 56 -29.66 -3.41 16.83
C MET A 56 -30.94 -3.71 16.10
N HIS A 57 -31.39 -2.79 15.24
CA HIS A 57 -32.57 -3.02 14.44
C HIS A 57 -32.27 -4.41 13.91
N ALA A 58 -33.11 -5.37 14.29
CA ALA A 58 -32.97 -6.70 13.76
C ALA A 58 -32.94 -6.43 12.27
N ARG A 59 -31.76 -6.49 11.66
CA ARG A 59 -31.58 -6.33 10.23
C ARG A 59 -31.99 -7.68 9.64
N ALA A 60 -33.21 -8.06 10.02
CA ALA A 60 -34.18 -8.87 9.34
C ALA A 60 -34.83 -8.04 8.21
N ASP A 61 -34.10 -7.05 7.68
CA ASP A 61 -34.04 -6.85 6.25
C ASP A 61 -32.59 -7.09 5.84
N LYS A 62 -32.26 -8.38 5.66
CA LYS A 62 -31.37 -8.74 4.57
C LYS A 62 -32.04 -8.15 3.31
N SER A 63 -31.69 -6.92 2.95
CA SER A 63 -31.67 -6.55 1.53
C SER A 63 -31.08 -7.77 0.83
N PRO A 64 -31.71 -8.35 -0.20
CA PRO A 64 -31.11 -9.48 -0.87
C PRO A 64 -29.71 -9.01 -1.29
N GLU A 65 -28.69 -9.51 -0.59
CA GLU A 65 -27.29 -9.40 -0.99
C GLU A 65 -27.35 -9.94 -2.41
N ALA A 66 -27.24 -9.04 -3.39
CA ALA A 66 -27.29 -9.46 -4.79
C ALA A 66 -26.30 -10.62 -4.90
N PRO A 67 -26.68 -11.75 -5.53
CA PRO A 67 -25.84 -12.94 -5.54
C PRO A 67 -24.43 -12.50 -5.95
N GLN A 68 -23.48 -12.59 -5.01
CA GLN A 68 -22.13 -12.13 -5.28
C GLN A 68 -21.65 -12.95 -6.49
N PRO A 69 -21.17 -12.30 -7.56
CA PRO A 69 -20.80 -13.02 -8.77
C PRO A 69 -19.74 -14.06 -8.39
N GLU A 70 -20.04 -15.33 -8.66
CA GLU A 70 -19.11 -16.43 -8.37
C GLU A 70 -17.84 -16.22 -9.19
N LEU A 71 -16.76 -15.79 -8.55
CA LEU A 71 -15.48 -15.56 -9.23
C LEU A 71 -14.88 -16.91 -9.66
N ARG A 72 -14.46 -16.99 -10.91
CA ARG A 72 -13.76 -18.15 -11.47
C ARG A 72 -12.33 -17.78 -11.81
N PHE A 73 -11.42 -18.68 -11.49
CA PHE A 73 -10.01 -18.48 -11.79
C PHE A 73 -9.73 -18.81 -13.26
N ALA A 74 -9.64 -17.78 -14.09
CA ALA A 74 -9.20 -17.90 -15.47
C ALA A 74 -7.68 -17.94 -15.53
N ARG A 75 -7.13 -18.96 -16.20
CA ARG A 75 -5.68 -19.13 -16.36
C ARG A 75 -5.27 -18.75 -17.76
N PHE A 76 -4.39 -17.75 -17.86
CA PHE A 76 -3.74 -17.37 -19.10
C PHE A 76 -2.38 -18.05 -19.16
N THR A 77 -2.09 -18.72 -20.28
CA THR A 77 -0.81 -19.38 -20.52
C THR A 77 -0.32 -18.97 -21.88
N ILE A 78 0.89 -18.42 -21.98
CA ILE A 78 1.51 -17.98 -23.24
C ILE A 78 2.85 -18.70 -23.41
N LYS A 79 3.04 -19.33 -24.58
CA LYS A 79 4.26 -20.11 -24.89
C LYS A 79 5.16 -19.35 -25.85
N ILE A 80 6.09 -18.57 -25.32
CA ILE A 80 7.08 -17.81 -26.10
C ILE A 80 8.49 -17.89 -25.49
N ALA A 81 9.47 -18.18 -26.35
CA ALA A 81 10.87 -18.26 -25.96
C ALA A 81 11.54 -16.91 -26.18
N GLY A 82 12.42 -16.50 -25.27
CA GLY A 82 13.21 -15.28 -25.41
C GLY A 82 12.47 -13.96 -25.15
N ALA A 83 11.17 -13.99 -24.84
CA ALA A 83 10.44 -12.80 -24.39
C ALA A 83 11.02 -12.29 -23.06
N LYS A 84 11.13 -10.98 -22.91
CA LYS A 84 11.57 -10.33 -21.67
C LYS A 84 10.38 -9.97 -20.79
N ASP A 85 9.29 -9.54 -21.43
CA ASP A 85 8.09 -9.09 -20.76
C ASP A 85 6.83 -9.55 -21.51
N VAL A 86 5.89 -10.13 -20.78
CA VAL A 86 4.60 -10.59 -21.31
C VAL A 86 3.49 -10.02 -20.43
N ARG A 87 2.64 -9.20 -21.04
CA ARG A 87 1.49 -8.54 -20.41
C ARG A 87 0.20 -8.91 -21.11
N ILE A 88 -0.92 -8.72 -20.43
CA ILE A 88 -2.25 -8.86 -21.05
C ILE A 88 -3.05 -7.59 -20.83
N ALA A 89 -3.68 -7.12 -21.90
CA ALA A 89 -4.64 -6.02 -21.90
C ALA A 89 -5.99 -6.52 -22.40
N GLY A 90 -7.07 -6.25 -21.68
CA GLY A 90 -8.41 -6.67 -22.07
C GLY A 90 -9.50 -5.99 -21.26
N ASP A 91 -10.75 -6.39 -21.49
CA ASP A 91 -11.91 -5.74 -20.87
C ASP A 91 -11.85 -5.70 -19.35
N PHE A 92 -11.38 -6.79 -18.74
CA PHE A 92 -11.29 -6.95 -17.28
C PHE A 92 -10.27 -6.01 -16.62
N ASN A 93 -9.30 -5.47 -17.36
CA ASN A 93 -8.32 -4.52 -16.86
C ASN A 93 -8.34 -3.17 -17.60
N LYS A 94 -9.47 -2.86 -18.25
CA LYS A 94 -9.67 -1.61 -19.01
C LYS A 94 -8.61 -1.41 -20.08
N TRP A 95 -8.15 -2.48 -20.72
CA TRP A 95 -7.11 -2.45 -21.75
C TRP A 95 -5.77 -1.87 -21.27
N ASN A 96 -5.50 -1.90 -19.96
CA ASN A 96 -4.22 -1.47 -19.41
C ASN A 96 -3.22 -2.65 -19.31
N PRO A 97 -2.20 -2.72 -20.17
CA PRO A 97 -1.22 -3.83 -20.15
C PRO A 97 -0.38 -3.85 -18.86
N ASP A 98 -0.18 -2.70 -18.22
CA ASP A 98 0.65 -2.59 -17.01
C ASP A 98 -0.07 -3.14 -15.78
N ALA A 99 -1.39 -3.34 -15.87
CA ALA A 99 -2.19 -3.89 -14.79
C ALA A 99 -2.05 -5.41 -14.65
N LEU A 100 -1.62 -6.12 -15.69
CA LEU A 100 -1.49 -7.58 -15.66
C LEU A 100 -0.22 -8.05 -16.38
N VAL A 101 0.81 -8.32 -15.60
CA VAL A 101 2.08 -8.93 -16.03
C VAL A 101 2.04 -10.42 -15.76
N LEU A 102 2.46 -11.24 -16.73
CA LEU A 102 2.53 -12.69 -16.56
C LEU A 102 3.84 -13.09 -15.86
N SER A 103 3.76 -14.15 -15.06
CA SER A 103 4.93 -14.72 -14.40
C SER A 103 5.56 -15.78 -15.31
N ARG A 104 6.89 -15.77 -15.41
CA ARG A 104 7.63 -16.80 -16.14
C ARG A 104 7.64 -18.10 -15.33
N LYS A 105 7.02 -19.14 -15.88
CA LYS A 105 6.98 -20.49 -15.29
C LYS A 105 8.17 -21.34 -15.73
N ASP A 106 8.52 -21.27 -17.01
CA ASP A 106 9.63 -22.02 -17.62
C ASP A 106 10.42 -21.13 -18.59
N ALA A 107 11.46 -21.68 -19.22
CA ALA A 107 12.23 -20.98 -20.24
C ALA A 107 11.37 -20.40 -21.39
N ARG A 108 10.21 -21.01 -21.66
CA ARG A 108 9.27 -20.65 -22.74
C ARG A 108 7.83 -20.38 -22.27
N THR A 109 7.51 -20.60 -21.01
CA THR A 109 6.11 -20.57 -20.54
C THR A 109 5.89 -19.38 -19.61
N TRP A 110 4.84 -18.62 -19.90
CA TRP A 110 4.36 -17.50 -19.11
C TRP A 110 2.94 -17.78 -18.65
N GLU A 111 2.61 -17.48 -17.39
CA GLU A 111 1.33 -17.81 -16.78
C GLU A 111 0.83 -16.71 -15.84
N ALA A 112 -0.49 -16.47 -15.86
CA ALA A 112 -1.19 -15.65 -14.87
C ALA A 112 -2.56 -16.25 -14.58
N ILE A 113 -3.02 -16.11 -13.34
CA ILE A 113 -4.34 -16.54 -12.90
C ILE A 113 -5.12 -15.30 -12.47
N VAL A 114 -6.28 -15.08 -13.07
CA VAL A 114 -7.11 -13.90 -12.82
C VAL A 114 -8.51 -14.36 -12.38
N PRO A 115 -9.01 -13.89 -11.22
CA PRO A 115 -10.37 -14.14 -10.81
C PRO A 115 -11.33 -13.27 -11.64
N LEU A 116 -12.17 -13.91 -12.47
CA LEU A 116 -13.13 -13.25 -13.35
C LEU A 116 -14.54 -13.82 -13.12
N PRO A 117 -15.58 -12.98 -13.07
CA PRO A 117 -16.97 -13.45 -13.17
C PRO A 117 -17.21 -14.21 -14.48
N PRO A 118 -18.20 -15.13 -14.54
CA PRO A 118 -18.63 -15.74 -15.79
C PRO A 118 -19.02 -14.68 -16.81
N GLY A 119 -18.55 -14.84 -18.05
CA GLY A 119 -18.71 -13.83 -19.07
C GLY A 119 -17.77 -14.05 -20.26
N LYS A 120 -17.90 -13.19 -21.27
CA LYS A 120 -17.00 -13.14 -22.41
C LYS A 120 -16.12 -11.90 -22.26
N TYR A 121 -14.81 -12.09 -22.37
CA TYR A 121 -13.82 -11.03 -22.24
C TYR A 121 -12.94 -11.01 -23.48
N LYS A 122 -12.73 -9.82 -24.04
CA LYS A 122 -11.79 -9.58 -25.12
C LYS A 122 -10.43 -9.18 -24.54
N TYR A 123 -9.36 -9.68 -25.16
CA TYR A 123 -8.01 -9.38 -24.71
C TYR A 123 -6.98 -9.49 -25.84
N LEU A 124 -5.81 -8.91 -25.59
CA LEU A 124 -4.59 -9.00 -26.38
C LEU A 124 -3.41 -9.26 -25.47
N CYS A 125 -2.41 -9.98 -25.98
CA CYS A 125 -1.15 -10.22 -25.30
C CYS A 125 -0.13 -9.20 -25.80
N ARG A 126 0.53 -8.49 -24.89
CA ARG A 126 1.64 -7.59 -25.22
C ARG A 126 2.95 -8.27 -24.87
N ILE A 127 3.75 -8.58 -25.88
CA ILE A 127 5.04 -9.26 -25.75
C ILE A 127 6.12 -8.27 -26.18
N ASP A 128 7.03 -7.93 -25.28
CA ASP A 128 8.14 -6.99 -25.53
C ASP A 128 7.68 -5.67 -26.20
N GLY A 129 6.49 -5.19 -25.82
CA GLY A 129 5.88 -3.97 -26.35
C GLY A 129 5.03 -4.13 -27.60
N GLN A 130 4.97 -5.33 -28.20
CA GLN A 130 4.13 -5.62 -29.37
C GLN A 130 2.86 -6.36 -28.97
N ASP A 131 1.72 -5.89 -29.49
CA ASP A 131 0.44 -6.55 -29.30
C ASP A 131 0.25 -7.70 -30.29
N VAL A 132 0.00 -8.89 -29.75
CA VAL A 132 -0.25 -10.11 -30.50
C VAL A 132 -1.50 -10.80 -29.99
N LEU A 133 -2.11 -11.60 -30.88
CA LEU A 133 -3.16 -12.53 -30.48
C LEU A 133 -2.58 -13.66 -29.65
N ASP A 134 -3.38 -14.22 -28.76
CA ASP A 134 -2.98 -15.39 -28.00
C ASP A 134 -2.84 -16.59 -28.96
N PRO A 135 -1.62 -17.15 -29.12
CA PRO A 135 -1.40 -18.26 -30.05
C PRO A 135 -2.04 -19.58 -29.58
N LEU A 136 -2.41 -19.69 -28.30
CA LEU A 136 -3.04 -20.88 -27.75
C LEU A 136 -4.58 -20.80 -27.76
N ASN A 137 -5.14 -19.63 -28.04
CA ASN A 137 -6.58 -19.43 -28.08
C ASN A 137 -7.06 -19.27 -29.53
N PRO A 138 -7.81 -20.24 -30.09
CA PRO A 138 -8.37 -20.13 -31.43
C PRO A 138 -9.52 -19.13 -31.52
N ASP A 139 -10.20 -18.84 -30.40
CA ASP A 139 -11.34 -17.95 -30.36
C ASP A 139 -10.90 -16.49 -30.50
N THR A 140 -11.31 -15.87 -31.60
CA THR A 140 -10.97 -14.49 -31.94
C THR A 140 -12.22 -13.75 -32.43
N ASP A 141 -12.27 -12.46 -32.19
CA ASP A 141 -13.37 -11.58 -32.60
C ASP A 141 -12.81 -10.28 -33.19
N MET A 142 -13.68 -9.51 -33.84
CA MET A 142 -13.34 -8.20 -34.40
C MET A 142 -13.82 -7.10 -33.45
N GLU A 143 -12.88 -6.27 -33.00
CA GLU A 143 -13.15 -5.10 -32.16
C GLU A 143 -12.58 -3.85 -32.82
N SER A 144 -13.44 -2.90 -33.18
CA SER A 144 -13.05 -1.63 -33.82
C SER A 144 -12.11 -1.79 -35.02
N GLY A 145 -12.32 -2.83 -35.84
CA GLY A 145 -11.51 -3.13 -37.02
C GLY A 145 -10.21 -3.89 -36.73
N ARG A 146 -9.93 -4.23 -35.47
CA ARG A 146 -8.77 -5.03 -35.05
C ARG A 146 -9.21 -6.40 -34.58
N LYS A 147 -8.41 -7.43 -34.89
CA LYS A 147 -8.63 -8.78 -34.38
C LYS A 147 -8.16 -8.87 -32.92
N VAL A 148 -8.99 -9.42 -32.05
CA VAL A 148 -8.72 -9.64 -30.62
C VAL A 148 -9.01 -11.08 -30.22
N SER A 149 -8.35 -11.59 -29.17
CA SER A 149 -8.64 -12.92 -28.61
C SER A 149 -9.82 -12.85 -27.65
N VAL A 150 -10.65 -13.89 -27.62
CA VAL A 150 -11.84 -13.95 -26.75
C VAL A 150 -11.72 -15.07 -25.74
N LEU A 151 -11.84 -14.73 -24.46
CA LEU A 151 -11.92 -15.68 -23.36
C LEU A 151 -13.38 -15.81 -22.91
N THR A 152 -13.92 -17.02 -22.93
CA THR A 152 -15.23 -17.32 -22.35
C THR A 152 -15.05 -18.01 -21.00
N VAL A 153 -15.45 -17.34 -19.93
CA VAL A 153 -15.51 -17.90 -18.58
C VAL A 153 -16.94 -18.40 -18.37
N LYS A 154 -17.11 -19.72 -18.24
CA LYS A 154 -18.39 -20.39 -17.96
C LYS A 154 -18.50 -20.69 -16.49
#